data_AF-A0A9E3BWH6-F1
#
_entry.id   AF-A0A9E3BWH6-F1
#
_cell.length_a   1.000
_cell.length_b   1.000
_cell.length_c   1.000
_cell.angle_alpha   90.00
_cell.angle_beta   90.00
_cell.angle_gamma   90.00
#
_symmetry.space_group_name_H-M   'P 1'
#
loop_
_entity.id
_entity.type
_entity.pdbx_description
1 polymer ?
#
loop_
_entity_poly.entity_id
_entity_poly.type
_entity_poly.pdbx_seq_one_letter_code
_entity_poly.pdbx_strand_id
1 'polypeptide(L)'
;KLKPASGTPELLRYRYFLHYAEGTLMPLLFMKLVFGRLPSRVPWFMKPVARAISAGADKSLLNPQIGTAFMFLESELSQREWFAGSEFSAADIQMSFPLEASAARSPLFKQLPKLSAFVERIHARPAYKRALEKGGGYEMLK
;
A
#
# COMPACT_ATOMS: atom_id res chain seq x y z
N LYS A 1 -5.28 20.33 -11.17
CA LYS A 1 -5.62 19.12 -11.97
C LYS A 1 -4.81 17.95 -11.41
N LEU A 2 -5.32 16.72 -11.38
CA LEU A 2 -4.63 15.57 -10.74
C LEU A 2 -3.87 14.65 -11.71
N LYS A 3 -3.91 14.96 -13.00
CA LYS A 3 -3.22 14.24 -14.05
C LYS A 3 -2.15 15.17 -14.63
N PRO A 4 -0.88 14.74 -14.72
CA PRO A 4 0.18 15.52 -15.37
C PRO A 4 -0.14 15.84 -16.83
N ALA A 5 0.55 16.84 -17.38
CA ALA A 5 0.38 17.27 -18.76
C ALA A 5 0.77 16.17 -19.77
N SER A 6 0.15 16.20 -20.95
CA SER A 6 0.50 15.27 -22.03
C SER A 6 1.92 15.52 -22.53
N GLY A 7 2.64 14.45 -22.86
CA GLY A 7 3.99 14.51 -23.41
C GLY A 7 5.11 14.72 -22.39
N THR A 8 4.81 14.79 -21.09
CA THR A 8 5.83 14.94 -20.06
C THR A 8 6.25 13.60 -19.44
N PRO A 9 7.48 13.47 -18.92
CA PRO A 9 7.92 12.26 -18.21
C PRO A 9 7.03 11.88 -17.02
N GLU A 10 6.45 12.86 -16.34
CA GLU A 10 5.57 12.68 -15.17
C GLU A 10 4.30 11.92 -15.55
N LEU A 11 3.79 12.07 -16.78
CA LEU A 11 2.61 11.33 -17.22
C LEU A 11 2.87 9.81 -17.30
N LEU A 12 4.08 9.41 -17.68
CA LEU A 12 4.47 7.99 -17.70
C LEU A 12 4.52 7.43 -16.28
N ARG A 13 5.14 8.16 -15.35
CA ARG A 13 5.23 7.78 -13.93
C ARG A 13 3.84 7.73 -13.28
N TYR A 14 3.01 8.73 -13.56
CA TYR A 14 1.63 8.78 -13.14
C TYR A 14 0.88 7.50 -13.54
N ARG A 15 0.94 7.09 -14.81
CA ARG A 15 0.28 5.87 -15.28
C ARG A 15 0.85 4.63 -14.60
N TYR A 16 2.18 4.56 -14.48
CA TYR A 16 2.85 3.45 -13.83
C TYR A 16 2.36 3.27 -12.39
N PHE A 17 2.43 4.30 -11.55
CA PHE A 17 2.06 4.18 -10.14
C PHE A 17 0.56 4.07 -9.90
N LEU A 18 -0.26 4.66 -10.77
CA LEU A 18 -1.71 4.47 -10.72
C LEU A 18 -2.07 2.98 -10.88
N HIS A 19 -1.44 2.29 -11.84
CA HIS A 19 -1.67 0.85 -12.05
C HIS A 19 -0.88 -0.04 -11.11
N TYR A 20 0.30 0.38 -10.63
CA TYR A 20 1.10 -0.39 -9.68
C TYR A 20 0.35 -0.62 -8.36
N ALA A 21 -0.35 0.42 -7.89
CA ALA A 21 -1.17 0.34 -6.68
C ALA A 21 -2.18 -0.82 -6.76
N GLU A 22 -2.95 -0.88 -7.84
CA GLU A 22 -4.05 -1.83 -8.03
C GLU A 22 -3.59 -3.19 -8.57
N GLY A 23 -2.64 -3.20 -9.50
CA GLY A 23 -2.20 -4.40 -10.20
C GLY A 23 -1.06 -5.16 -9.52
N THR A 24 -0.37 -4.55 -8.56
CA THR A 24 0.78 -5.18 -7.90
C THR A 24 0.65 -5.18 -6.38
N LEU A 25 0.57 -4.00 -5.74
CA LEU A 25 0.66 -3.95 -4.28
C LEU A 25 -0.63 -4.40 -3.58
N MET A 26 -1.80 -3.91 -4.01
CA MET A 26 -3.09 -4.30 -3.42
C MET A 26 -3.37 -5.82 -3.49
N PRO A 27 -3.10 -6.53 -4.61
CA PRO A 27 -3.27 -7.98 -4.68
C PRO A 27 -2.41 -8.73 -3.66
N LEU A 28 -1.15 -8.32 -3.46
CA LEU A 28 -0.27 -8.92 -2.44
C LEU A 28 -0.82 -8.71 -1.03
N LEU A 29 -1.27 -7.49 -0.71
CA LEU A 29 -1.85 -7.16 0.60
C LEU A 29 -3.20 -7.87 0.82
N PHE A 30 -4.00 -8.04 -0.23
CA PHE A 30 -5.24 -8.79 -0.18
C PHE A 30 -5.00 -10.28 0.05
N MET A 31 -4.07 -10.90 -0.68
CA MET A 31 -3.70 -12.30 -0.45
C MET A 31 -3.18 -12.50 0.98
N LYS A 32 -2.35 -11.58 1.49
CA LYS A 32 -1.89 -11.60 2.88
C LYS A 32 -3.04 -11.53 3.88
N LEU A 33 -4.05 -10.71 3.62
CA LEU A 33 -5.26 -10.66 4.43
C LEU A 33 -6.03 -11.99 4.41
N VAL A 34 -6.19 -12.59 3.22
CA VAL A 34 -6.91 -13.86 3.04
C VAL A 34 -6.20 -14.99 3.79
N PHE A 35 -4.88 -15.16 3.59
CA PHE A 35 -4.11 -16.20 4.29
C PHE A 35 -4.05 -15.93 5.80
N GLY A 36 -3.94 -14.68 6.24
CA GLY A 36 -4.00 -14.33 7.65
C GLY A 36 -5.33 -14.69 8.32
N ARG A 37 -6.44 -14.69 7.57
CA ARG A 37 -7.78 -15.08 8.07
C ARG A 37 -8.12 -16.54 7.84
N LEU A 38 -7.39 -17.28 7.02
CA LEU A 38 -7.70 -18.68 6.73
C LEU A 38 -7.84 -19.55 7.99
N PRO A 39 -6.96 -19.46 9.02
CA PRO A 39 -7.09 -20.29 10.23
C PRO A 39 -8.35 -20.03 11.06
N SER A 40 -8.98 -18.85 10.95
CA SER A 40 -10.23 -18.54 11.68
C SER A 40 -11.48 -18.96 10.90
N ARG A 41 -11.34 -19.36 9.64
CA ARG A 41 -12.45 -19.78 8.75
C ARG A 41 -12.58 -21.29 8.58
N VAL A 42 -11.69 -22.08 9.20
CA VAL A 42 -11.73 -23.55 9.14
C VAL A 42 -12.16 -24.16 10.49
N PRO A 43 -12.73 -25.39 10.48
CA PRO A 43 -13.02 -26.14 11.71
C PRO A 43 -11.78 -26.31 12.59
N TRP A 44 -11.98 -26.41 13.90
CA TRP A 44 -10.89 -26.36 14.89
C TRP A 44 -9.80 -27.42 14.64
N PHE A 45 -10.17 -28.61 14.17
CA PHE A 45 -9.26 -29.72 13.87
C PHE A 45 -8.40 -29.49 12.61
N MET A 46 -8.84 -28.64 11.67
CA MET A 46 -8.06 -28.26 10.48
C MET A 46 -7.16 -27.03 10.71
N LYS A 47 -7.33 -26.31 11.83
CA LYS A 47 -6.56 -25.09 12.13
C LYS A 47 -5.04 -25.28 12.05
N PRO A 48 -4.43 -26.39 12.52
CA PRO A 48 -2.98 -26.57 12.41
C PRO A 48 -2.50 -26.57 10.96
N VAL A 49 -3.22 -27.26 10.06
CA VAL A 49 -2.89 -27.33 8.63
C VAL A 49 -3.08 -25.96 7.97
N ALA A 50 -4.21 -25.29 8.25
CA ALA A 50 -4.45 -23.95 7.74
C ALA A 50 -3.36 -22.95 8.18
N ARG A 51 -2.91 -23.00 9.43
CA ARG A 51 -1.79 -22.18 9.93
C ARG A 51 -0.49 -22.48 9.19
N ALA A 52 -0.19 -23.76 8.94
CA ALA A 52 1.01 -24.15 8.21
C ALA A 52 1.00 -23.62 6.77
N ILE A 53 -0.14 -23.74 6.07
CA ILE A 53 -0.30 -23.19 4.71
C ILE A 53 -0.15 -21.67 4.71
N SER A 54 -0.84 -20.97 5.61
CA SER A 54 -0.74 -19.51 5.73
C SER A 54 0.68 -19.05 6.02
N ALA A 55 1.37 -19.69 6.98
CA ALA A 55 2.75 -19.38 7.31
C ALA A 55 3.71 -19.67 6.15
N GLY A 56 3.47 -20.76 5.40
CA GLY A 56 4.20 -21.11 4.20
C GLY A 56 4.07 -20.03 3.12
N ALA A 57 2.83 -19.66 2.76
CA ALA A 57 2.55 -18.61 1.77
C ALA A 57 3.12 -17.25 2.18
N ASP A 58 3.00 -16.87 3.47
CA ASP A 58 3.60 -15.64 3.98
C ASP A 58 5.12 -15.65 3.86
N LYS A 59 5.78 -16.73 4.26
CA LYS A 59 7.24 -16.82 4.27
C LYS A 59 7.83 -16.92 2.86
N SER A 60 7.27 -17.74 1.98
CA SER A 60 7.86 -18.06 0.68
C SER A 60 7.47 -17.07 -0.43
N LEU A 61 6.28 -16.47 -0.34
CA LEU A 61 5.70 -15.70 -1.43
C LEU A 61 5.43 -14.25 -1.04
N LEU A 62 4.67 -14.01 0.04
CA LEU A 62 4.12 -12.68 0.30
C LEU A 62 5.12 -11.75 0.98
N ASN A 63 5.80 -12.17 2.04
CA ASN A 63 6.77 -11.32 2.73
C ASN A 63 7.94 -10.89 1.83
N PRO A 64 8.56 -11.77 1.02
CA PRO A 64 9.62 -11.35 0.12
C PRO A 64 9.12 -10.34 -0.92
N GLN A 65 7.98 -10.59 -1.56
CA GLN A 65 7.45 -9.69 -2.59
C GLN A 65 7.02 -8.32 -2.02
N ILE A 66 6.35 -8.32 -0.87
CA ILE A 66 5.97 -7.07 -0.19
C ILE A 66 7.23 -6.32 0.25
N GLY A 67 8.24 -7.01 0.78
CA GLY A 67 9.53 -6.42 1.13
C GLY A 67 10.22 -5.76 -0.07
N THR A 68 10.28 -6.46 -1.21
CA THR A 68 10.82 -5.90 -2.46
C THR A 68 10.02 -4.70 -2.94
N ALA A 69 8.69 -4.78 -2.93
CA ALA A 69 7.82 -3.65 -3.30
C ALA A 69 8.08 -2.44 -2.40
N PHE A 70 8.22 -2.65 -1.10
CA PHE A 70 8.52 -1.59 -0.13
C PHE A 70 9.88 -0.95 -0.38
N MET A 71 10.94 -1.73 -0.59
CA MET A 71 12.26 -1.18 -0.90
C MET A 71 12.24 -0.38 -2.22
N PHE A 72 11.51 -0.86 -3.22
CA PHE A 72 11.33 -0.15 -4.48
C PHE A 72 10.61 1.19 -4.28
N LEU A 73 9.47 1.20 -3.60
CA LEU A 73 8.69 2.42 -3.37
C LEU A 73 9.42 3.42 -2.46
N GLU A 74 10.14 2.93 -1.46
CA GLU A 74 11.03 3.75 -0.62
C GLU A 74 12.12 4.42 -1.47
N SER A 75 12.74 3.67 -2.39
CA SER A 75 13.74 4.23 -3.32
C SER A 75 13.15 5.28 -4.25
N GLU A 76 11.93 5.08 -4.73
CA GLU A 76 11.23 6.03 -5.59
C GLU A 76 10.94 7.35 -4.86
N LEU A 77 10.50 7.27 -3.60
CA LEU A 77 10.23 8.45 -2.76
C LEU A 77 11.50 9.07 -2.14
N SER A 78 12.63 8.38 -2.20
CA SER A 78 13.92 8.96 -1.84
C SER A 78 14.39 10.00 -2.86
N GLN A 79 13.98 9.85 -4.12
CA GLN A 79 14.41 10.71 -5.23
C GLN A 79 13.44 11.87 -5.51
N ARG A 80 12.20 11.79 -5.03
CA ARG A 80 11.14 12.75 -5.37
C ARG A 80 10.03 12.74 -4.33
N GLU A 81 9.31 13.85 -4.27
CA GLU A 81 8.30 14.10 -3.24
C GLU A 81 7.01 13.28 -3.45
N TRP A 82 6.60 13.14 -4.71
CA TRP A 82 5.40 12.40 -5.14
C TRP A 82 5.76 11.35 -6.19
N PHE A 83 4.94 10.33 -6.35
CA PHE A 83 5.24 9.21 -7.25
C PHE A 83 5.33 9.63 -8.72
N ALA A 84 4.50 10.58 -9.14
CA ALA A 84 4.50 11.10 -10.49
C ALA A 84 5.59 12.16 -10.75
N GLY A 85 6.18 12.77 -9.71
CA GLY A 85 7.13 13.88 -9.87
C GLY A 85 7.16 14.81 -8.65
N SER A 86 7.30 16.11 -8.90
CA SER A 86 7.27 17.16 -7.86
C SER A 86 5.85 17.59 -7.47
N GLU A 87 4.84 17.27 -8.28
CA GLU A 87 3.45 17.66 -8.02
C GLU A 87 2.58 16.46 -7.63
N PHE A 88 1.65 16.72 -6.70
CA PHE A 88 0.66 15.74 -6.28
C PHE A 88 -0.30 15.34 -7.42
N SER A 89 -0.56 14.05 -7.56
CA SER A 89 -1.40 13.49 -8.63
C SER A 89 -2.40 12.44 -8.13
N ALA A 90 -3.29 11.96 -9.01
CA ALA A 90 -4.18 10.84 -8.67
C ALA A 90 -3.42 9.52 -8.46
N ALA A 91 -2.19 9.39 -8.95
CA ALA A 91 -1.35 8.23 -8.64
C ALA A 91 -1.02 8.18 -7.14
N ASP A 92 -0.78 9.33 -6.51
CA ASP A 92 -0.52 9.44 -5.07
C ASP A 92 -1.77 9.15 -4.23
N ILE A 93 -2.97 9.53 -4.73
CA ILE A 93 -4.24 9.08 -4.14
C ILE A 93 -4.31 7.55 -4.17
N GLN A 94 -4.10 6.94 -5.33
CA GLN A 94 -4.24 5.49 -5.48
C GLN A 94 -3.19 4.72 -4.67
N MET A 95 -1.95 5.20 -4.64
CA MET A 95 -0.86 4.62 -3.85
C MET A 95 -1.05 4.80 -2.34
N SER A 96 -1.79 5.82 -1.88
CA SER A 96 -2.03 6.02 -0.45
C SER A 96 -2.74 4.83 0.20
N PHE A 97 -3.79 4.30 -0.43
CA PHE A 97 -4.56 3.17 0.10
C PHE A 97 -3.72 1.93 0.47
N PRO A 98 -2.93 1.30 -0.44
CA PRO A 98 -2.12 0.16 -0.07
C PRO A 98 -1.01 0.53 0.94
N LEU A 99 -0.48 1.75 0.91
CA LEU A 99 0.57 2.18 1.83
C LEU A 99 0.05 2.44 3.25
N GLU A 100 -1.15 3.00 3.39
CA GLU A 100 -1.85 3.12 4.67
C GLU A 100 -2.19 1.73 5.23
N ALA A 101 -2.67 0.81 4.39
CA ALA A 101 -2.95 -0.57 4.81
C ALA A 101 -1.67 -1.28 5.27
N SER A 102 -0.56 -0.99 4.60
CA SER A 102 0.77 -1.49 4.94
C SER A 102 1.28 -0.92 6.24
N ALA A 103 1.11 0.38 6.47
CA ALA A 103 1.49 1.06 7.71
C ALA A 103 0.77 0.46 8.93
N ALA A 104 -0.51 0.10 8.77
CA ALA A 104 -1.30 -0.53 9.83
C ALA A 104 -0.92 -1.99 10.13
N ARG A 105 -0.38 -2.73 9.14
CA ARG A 105 -0.27 -4.21 9.23
C ARG A 105 1.15 -4.77 9.17
N SER A 106 2.12 -4.00 8.69
CA SER A 106 3.48 -4.47 8.48
C SER A 106 4.47 -3.81 9.45
N PRO A 107 5.10 -4.57 10.35
CA PRO A 107 6.16 -4.05 11.21
C PRO A 107 7.34 -3.45 10.43
N LEU A 108 7.59 -3.95 9.22
CA LEU A 108 8.66 -3.46 8.34
C LEU A 108 8.41 -2.01 7.91
N PHE A 109 7.15 -1.57 7.84
CA PHE A 109 6.80 -0.23 7.38
C PHE A 109 7.42 0.87 8.26
N LYS A 110 7.58 0.61 9.56
CA LYS A 110 8.22 1.53 10.52
C LYS A 110 9.69 1.79 10.23
N GLN A 111 10.33 0.96 9.40
CA GLN A 111 11.74 1.07 9.01
C GLN A 111 11.91 1.82 7.68
N LEU A 112 10.82 2.32 7.10
CA LEU A 112 10.78 2.94 5.77
C LEU A 112 10.41 4.43 5.93
N PRO A 113 11.39 5.30 6.22
CA PRO A 113 11.12 6.69 6.58
C PRO A 113 10.48 7.50 5.44
N LYS A 114 10.80 7.24 4.17
CA LYS A 114 10.21 7.99 3.04
C LYS A 114 8.76 7.59 2.81
N LEU A 115 8.44 6.30 2.93
CA LEU A 115 7.06 5.82 2.86
C LEU A 115 6.23 6.29 4.05
N SER A 116 6.81 6.29 5.26
CA SER A 116 6.16 6.84 6.45
C SER A 116 5.86 8.33 6.28
N ALA A 117 6.86 9.11 5.86
CA ALA A 117 6.69 10.53 5.58
C ALA A 117 5.69 10.80 4.45
N PHE A 118 5.60 9.92 3.44
CA PHE A 118 4.58 10.04 2.39
C PHE A 118 3.17 9.84 2.95
N VAL A 119 2.94 8.82 3.78
CA VAL A 119 1.62 8.60 4.41
C VAL A 119 1.23 9.78 5.30
N GLU A 120 2.16 10.28 6.11
CA GLU A 120 1.94 11.48 6.94
C GLU A 120 1.63 12.71 6.08
N ARG A 121 2.34 12.90 4.96
CA ARG A 121 2.09 13.98 4.02
C ARG A 121 0.71 13.88 3.39
N ILE A 122 0.25 12.68 3.04
CA ILE A 122 -1.12 12.46 2.55
C ILE A 122 -2.14 12.86 3.62
N HIS A 123 -1.97 12.39 4.85
CA HIS A 123 -2.87 12.66 5.97
C HIS A 123 -2.93 14.14 6.34
N ALA A 124 -1.82 14.86 6.20
CA ALA A 124 -1.74 16.29 6.50
C ALA A 124 -2.58 17.15 5.54
N ARG A 125 -2.91 16.66 4.34
CA ARG A 125 -3.55 17.48 3.30
C ARG A 125 -4.98 17.86 3.69
N PRO A 126 -5.37 19.15 3.56
CA PRO A 126 -6.74 19.59 3.84
C PRO A 126 -7.81 18.84 3.03
N ALA A 127 -7.50 18.46 1.79
CA ALA A 127 -8.40 17.68 0.95
C ALA A 127 -8.64 16.26 1.49
N TYR A 128 -7.61 15.63 2.08
CA TYR A 128 -7.72 14.32 2.71
C TYR A 128 -8.60 14.40 3.97
N LYS A 129 -8.36 15.40 4.83
CA LYS A 129 -9.19 15.65 6.02
C LYS A 129 -10.67 15.85 5.68
N ARG A 130 -10.97 16.70 4.67
CA ARG A 130 -12.34 16.89 4.17
C ARG A 130 -12.94 15.61 3.57
N ALA A 131 -12.12 14.76 2.93
CA ALA A 131 -12.59 13.49 2.41
C ALA A 131 -13.00 12.54 3.55
N LEU A 132 -12.24 12.51 4.66
CA LEU A 132 -12.61 11.75 5.86
C LEU A 132 -13.87 12.29 6.53
N GLU A 133 -14.03 13.61 6.65
CA GLU A 133 -15.23 14.23 7.23
C GLU A 133 -16.49 13.86 6.45
N LYS A 134 -16.41 13.81 5.11
CA LYS A 134 -17.56 13.50 4.24
C LYS A 134 -17.78 12.01 4.04
N GLY A 135 -16.71 11.23 3.92
CA GLY A 135 -16.75 9.80 3.65
C GLY A 135 -16.90 8.93 4.90
N GLY A 136 -16.78 9.53 6.09
CA GLY A 136 -16.60 8.83 7.35
C GLY A 136 -15.12 8.47 7.57
N GLY A 137 -14.71 8.41 8.84
CA GLY A 137 -13.37 7.97 9.20
C GLY A 137 -13.11 6.56 8.65
N TYR A 138 -12.06 6.42 7.85
CA TYR A 138 -11.63 5.12 7.35
C TYR A 138 -10.81 4.44 8.46
N GLU A 139 -11.48 3.77 9.41
CA GLU A 139 -10.77 2.83 10.28
C GLU A 139 -10.29 1.67 9.39
N MET A 140 -9.00 1.67 9.06
CA MET A 140 -8.30 0.50 8.50
C MET A 140 -8.17 -0.63 9.54
N LEU A 141 -9.32 -0.99 10.14
CA LEU A 141 -9.62 -2.07 11.06
C LEU A 141 -8.88 -2.06 12.40
N LYS A 142 -9.66 -2.16 13.47
CA LYS A 142 -9.29 -2.83 14.73
C LYS A 142 -8.96 -4.31 14.51
#